data_AF-A0A502CQA9-F1
#
_entry.id   AF-A0A502CQA9-F1
#
_cell.length_a   1.000
_cell.length_b   1.000
_cell.length_c   1.000
_cell.angle_alpha   90.00
_cell.angle_beta   90.00
_cell.angle_gamma   90.00
#
_symmetry.space_group_name_H-M   'P 1'
#
loop_
_entity.id
_entity.type
_entity.pdbx_description
1 polymer ?
#
loop_
_entity_poly.entity_id
_entity_poly.type
_entity_poly.pdbx_seq_one_letter_code
_entity_poly.pdbx_strand_id
1 'polypeptide(L)'
;MFAALTGMGLSAAAGLNAYIPFLVVALIARFTDFITLPQSYSWIESWWAIGIGAVLLLTEVVLDKIPAIDTVNDAVQTFIRPSMGGLVFAATSAAEGLDHSSWMTNNPWVGVIIGVITSGLVHGGKTVARPAINAGTLGFGAPVASTIEDGASVGLSLVAVFIPVLVILFLVLLAWLLVWLWLKVRRWRKRRDRRAALA
;
A
#
# COMPACT_ATOMS: atom_id res chain seq x y z
N MET A 1 -11.21 17.11 -4.68
CA MET A 1 -11.98 15.97 -4.12
C MET A 1 -11.36 14.63 -4.50
N PHE A 2 -10.73 14.51 -5.68
CA PHE A 2 -10.03 13.28 -6.09
C PHE A 2 -8.70 13.04 -5.37
N ALA A 3 -8.00 14.09 -4.91
CA ALA A 3 -6.71 14.00 -4.22
C ALA A 3 -6.65 12.98 -3.08
N ALA A 4 -7.68 12.99 -2.22
CA ALA A 4 -7.77 12.03 -1.11
C ALA A 4 -8.00 10.60 -1.61
N LEU A 5 -8.74 10.41 -2.71
CA LEU A 5 -8.95 9.11 -3.33
C LEU A 5 -7.69 8.62 -4.06
N THR A 6 -7.03 9.49 -4.83
CA THR A 6 -5.73 9.24 -5.48
C THR A 6 -4.70 8.84 -4.43
N GLY A 7 -4.57 9.65 -3.38
CA GLY A 7 -3.68 9.40 -2.25
C GLY A 7 -4.00 8.09 -1.54
N MET A 8 -5.25 7.85 -1.14
CA MET A 8 -5.66 6.59 -0.48
C MET A 8 -5.39 5.37 -1.38
N GLY A 9 -5.67 5.46 -2.68
CA GLY A 9 -5.45 4.38 -3.63
C GLY A 9 -3.97 4.04 -3.80
N LEU A 10 -3.13 5.07 -3.93
CA LEU A 10 -1.68 4.90 -3.99
C LEU A 10 -1.09 4.38 -2.68
N SER A 11 -1.60 4.84 -1.53
CA SER A 11 -1.19 4.29 -0.23
C SER A 11 -1.63 2.84 -0.06
N ALA A 12 -2.83 2.47 -0.52
CA ALA A 12 -3.27 1.09 -0.52
C ALA A 12 -2.37 0.22 -1.41
N ALA A 13 -2.02 0.69 -2.61
CA ALA A 13 -1.04 0.04 -3.47
C ALA A 13 0.33 -0.09 -2.78
N ALA A 14 0.75 0.93 -2.02
CA ALA A 14 2.03 0.90 -1.29
C ALA A 14 2.07 -0.19 -0.21
N GLY A 15 0.90 -0.51 0.37
CA GLY A 15 0.76 -1.65 1.28
C GLY A 15 0.99 -3.01 0.61
N LEU A 16 0.74 -3.14 -0.70
CA LEU A 16 0.99 -4.35 -1.50
C LEU A 16 2.41 -4.41 -2.08
N ASN A 17 2.94 -3.28 -2.58
CA ASN A 17 4.33 -3.07 -2.99
C ASN A 17 4.72 -1.60 -2.77
N ALA A 18 5.76 -1.32 -1.98
CA ALA A 18 6.09 0.05 -1.57
C ALA A 18 6.59 0.92 -2.74
N TYR A 19 7.32 0.31 -3.67
CA TYR A 19 8.10 1.00 -4.68
C TYR A 19 7.33 1.22 -5.97
N ILE A 20 6.35 0.36 -6.28
CA ILE A 20 5.49 0.52 -7.47
C ILE A 20 4.73 1.86 -7.49
N PRO A 21 3.88 2.21 -6.50
CA PRO A 21 3.14 3.48 -6.53
C PRO A 21 4.08 4.69 -6.51
N PHE A 22 5.21 4.58 -5.81
CA PHE A 22 6.24 5.63 -5.81
C PHE A 22 6.80 5.85 -7.22
N LEU A 23 7.21 4.78 -7.90
CA LEU A 23 7.71 4.86 -9.27
C LEU A 23 6.64 5.33 -10.25
N VAL A 24 5.39 4.91 -10.09
CA VAL A 24 4.27 5.41 -10.91
C VAL A 24 4.15 6.92 -10.76
N VAL A 25 4.12 7.45 -9.53
CA VAL A 25 4.07 8.90 -9.29
C VAL A 25 5.31 9.59 -9.87
N ALA A 26 6.51 9.07 -9.61
CA ALA A 26 7.76 9.66 -10.07
C ALA A 26 7.86 9.73 -11.60
N LEU A 27 7.49 8.66 -12.29
CA LEU A 27 7.55 8.58 -13.76
C LEU A 27 6.47 9.44 -14.40
N ILE A 28 5.24 9.44 -13.86
CA ILE A 28 4.16 10.29 -14.39
C ILE A 28 4.52 11.76 -14.23
N ALA A 29 5.00 12.19 -13.04
CA ALA A 29 5.43 13.56 -12.81
C ALA A 29 6.62 13.98 -13.70
N ARG A 30 7.56 13.05 -13.95
CA ARG A 30 8.75 13.34 -14.75
C ARG A 30 8.47 13.48 -16.25
N PHE A 31 7.58 12.65 -16.79
CA PHE A 31 7.40 12.50 -18.24
C PHE A 31 6.08 13.07 -18.76
N THR A 32 5.19 13.53 -17.89
CA THR A 32 3.88 14.08 -18.26
C THR A 32 3.50 15.23 -17.34
N ASP A 33 2.53 16.04 -17.76
CA ASP A 33 1.96 17.11 -16.92
C ASP A 33 0.74 16.63 -16.09
N PHE A 34 0.52 15.31 -15.99
CA PHE A 34 -0.65 14.75 -15.31
C PHE A 34 -0.53 14.85 -13.77
N ILE A 35 0.69 14.84 -13.24
CA ILE A 35 0.98 15.08 -11.82
C ILE A 35 2.06 16.15 -11.73
N THR A 36 1.71 17.33 -11.24
CA THR A 36 2.68 18.42 -11.04
C THR A 36 3.05 18.51 -9.57
N LEU A 37 4.24 18.01 -9.22
CA LEU A 37 4.70 18.00 -7.83
C LEU A 37 5.15 19.41 -7.40
N PRO A 38 4.76 19.89 -6.20
CA PRO A 38 5.28 21.16 -5.69
C PRO A 38 6.75 21.00 -5.28
N GLN A 39 7.43 22.15 -5.06
CA GLN A 39 8.87 22.19 -4.79
C GLN A 39 9.34 21.28 -3.64
N SER A 40 8.51 21.07 -2.59
CA SER A 40 8.85 20.18 -1.48
C SER A 40 8.92 18.69 -1.88
N TYR A 41 8.29 18.31 -2.99
CA TYR A 41 8.22 16.93 -3.49
C TYR A 41 8.87 16.74 -4.87
N SER A 42 9.40 17.80 -5.49
CA SER A 42 10.04 17.72 -6.81
C SER A 42 11.27 16.81 -6.87
N TRP A 43 11.81 16.40 -5.74
CA TRP A 43 12.87 15.40 -5.70
C TRP A 43 12.41 14.00 -6.14
N ILE A 44 11.11 13.69 -6.04
CA ILE A 44 10.53 12.38 -6.39
C ILE A 44 10.70 12.09 -7.89
N GLU A 45 10.57 13.11 -8.74
CA GLU A 45 10.77 13.00 -10.20
C GLU A 45 12.24 13.06 -10.64
N SER A 46 13.19 13.15 -9.69
CA SER A 46 14.62 13.15 -10.03
C SER A 46 15.09 11.77 -10.52
N TRP A 47 16.10 11.76 -11.39
CA TRP A 47 16.72 10.50 -11.86
C TRP A 47 17.27 9.65 -10.73
N TRP A 48 17.75 10.27 -9.64
CA TRP A 48 18.22 9.57 -8.45
C TRP A 48 17.07 8.86 -7.72
N ALA A 49 15.95 9.55 -7.50
CA ALA A 49 14.77 8.97 -6.88
C ALA A 49 14.20 7.81 -7.71
N ILE A 50 14.07 8.00 -9.03
CA ILE A 50 13.60 6.96 -9.96
C ILE A 50 14.57 5.77 -9.97
N GLY A 51 15.88 6.01 -10.08
CA GLY A 51 16.89 4.96 -10.11
C GLY A 51 16.94 4.14 -8.82
N ILE A 52 16.91 4.80 -7.66
CA ILE A 52 16.86 4.14 -6.36
C ILE A 52 15.55 3.37 -6.20
N GLY A 53 14.41 3.97 -6.55
CA GLY A 53 13.11 3.31 -6.51
C GLY A 53 13.07 2.06 -7.39
N ALA A 54 13.68 2.09 -8.57
CA ALA A 54 13.76 0.95 -9.48
C ALA A 54 14.63 -0.17 -8.91
N VAL A 55 15.80 0.15 -8.33
CA VAL A 55 16.66 -0.84 -7.67
C VAL A 55 15.96 -1.47 -6.47
N LEU A 56 15.28 -0.66 -5.66
CA LEU A 56 14.52 -1.14 -4.51
C LEU A 56 13.35 -2.03 -4.94
N LEU A 57 12.63 -1.67 -6.02
CA LEU A 57 11.59 -2.52 -6.60
C LEU A 57 12.15 -3.87 -7.06
N LEU A 58 13.25 -3.87 -7.83
CA LEU A 58 13.89 -5.10 -8.29
C LEU A 58 14.31 -5.97 -7.10
N THR A 59 14.87 -5.34 -6.08
CA THR A 59 15.27 -6.03 -4.84
C THR A 59 14.05 -6.65 -4.16
N GLU A 60 12.96 -5.92 -3.97
CA GLU A 60 11.73 -6.43 -3.35
C GLU A 60 11.16 -7.62 -4.14
N VAL A 61 11.07 -7.50 -5.46
CA VAL A 61 10.57 -8.55 -6.34
C VAL A 61 11.41 -9.82 -6.22
N VAL A 62 12.74 -9.70 -6.13
CA VAL A 62 13.64 -10.85 -5.98
C VAL A 62 13.52 -11.47 -4.58
N LEU A 63 13.60 -10.64 -3.53
CA LEU A 63 13.58 -11.12 -2.14
C LEU A 63 12.28 -11.85 -1.80
N ASP A 64 11.14 -11.38 -2.34
CA ASP A 64 9.83 -12.01 -2.11
C ASP A 64 9.67 -13.38 -2.79
N LYS A 65 10.54 -13.76 -3.74
CA LYS A 65 10.48 -15.11 -4.34
C LYS A 65 11.29 -16.16 -3.60
N ILE A 66 12.15 -15.75 -2.66
CA ILE A 66 13.03 -16.67 -1.94
C ILE A 66 12.39 -17.02 -0.60
N PRO A 67 12.00 -18.30 -0.38
CA PRO A 67 11.41 -18.72 0.90
C PRO A 67 12.34 -18.40 2.09
N ALA A 68 11.75 -18.04 3.23
CA ALA A 68 12.40 -17.56 4.44
C ALA A 68 13.00 -16.15 4.34
N ILE A 69 13.58 -15.77 3.21
CA ILE A 69 14.02 -14.38 2.96
C ILE A 69 12.80 -13.46 2.84
N ASP A 70 11.72 -13.93 2.21
CA ASP A 70 10.42 -13.27 2.11
C ASP A 70 9.91 -12.77 3.48
N THR A 71 10.08 -13.59 4.52
CA THR A 71 9.62 -13.29 5.88
C THR A 71 10.44 -12.16 6.52
N VAL A 72 11.75 -12.16 6.29
CA VAL A 72 12.65 -11.09 6.77
C VAL A 72 12.37 -9.79 6.01
N ASN A 73 12.18 -9.88 4.70
CA ASN A 73 11.81 -8.73 3.87
C ASN A 73 10.48 -8.13 4.36
N ASP A 74 9.46 -8.94 4.60
CA ASP A 74 8.18 -8.47 5.14
C ASP A 74 8.31 -7.76 6.50
N ALA A 75 9.22 -8.24 7.36
CA ALA A 75 9.48 -7.59 8.65
C ALA A 75 10.07 -6.18 8.46
N VAL A 76 11.01 -6.00 7.54
CA VAL A 76 11.56 -4.68 7.18
C VAL A 76 10.47 -3.80 6.57
N GLN A 77 9.66 -4.40 5.69
CA GLN A 77 8.61 -3.71 4.96
C GLN A 77 7.43 -3.27 5.84
N THR A 78 7.32 -3.80 7.07
CA THR A 78 6.39 -3.31 8.08
C THR A 78 6.62 -1.82 8.41
N PHE A 79 7.82 -1.29 8.18
CA PHE A 79 8.13 0.13 8.33
C PHE A 79 8.16 0.89 7.00
N ILE A 80 8.73 0.27 5.96
CA ILE A 80 8.92 0.93 4.66
C ILE A 80 7.57 1.15 3.97
N ARG A 81 6.71 0.13 3.86
CA ARG A 81 5.42 0.26 3.16
C ARG A 81 4.52 1.34 3.77
N PRO A 82 4.35 1.41 5.11
CA PRO A 82 3.60 2.52 5.71
C PRO A 82 4.20 3.89 5.43
N SER A 83 5.52 4.01 5.53
CA SER A 83 6.23 5.26 5.27
C SER A 83 6.05 5.71 3.82
N MET A 84 6.17 4.79 2.87
CA MET A 84 5.94 5.05 1.45
C MET A 84 4.48 5.40 1.16
N GLY A 85 3.52 4.71 1.80
CA GLY A 85 2.10 5.05 1.69
C GLY A 85 1.80 6.46 2.16
N GLY A 86 2.39 6.91 3.26
CA GLY A 86 2.30 8.29 3.74
C GLY A 86 2.94 9.29 2.78
N LEU A 87 4.13 8.97 2.24
CA LEU A 87 4.85 9.83 1.30
C LEU A 87 4.07 10.05 0.01
N VAL A 88 3.59 8.99 -0.64
CA VAL A 88 2.86 9.11 -1.92
C VAL A 88 1.52 9.81 -1.74
N PHE A 89 0.84 9.60 -0.60
CA PHE A 89 -0.38 10.34 -0.28
C PHE A 89 -0.09 11.83 -0.20
N ALA A 90 0.92 12.21 0.59
CA ALA A 90 1.25 13.61 0.82
C ALA A 90 1.72 14.30 -0.47
N ALA A 91 2.55 13.63 -1.27
CA ALA A 91 3.03 14.14 -2.55
C ALA A 91 1.88 14.39 -3.53
N THR A 92 0.97 13.42 -3.70
CA THR A 92 -0.16 13.56 -4.65
C THR A 92 -1.25 14.50 -4.14
N SER A 93 -1.50 14.54 -2.83
CA SER A 93 -2.41 15.53 -2.24
C SER A 93 -1.89 16.95 -2.39
N ALA A 94 -0.57 17.14 -2.29
CA ALA A 94 0.05 18.44 -2.52
C ALA A 94 0.07 18.83 -4.01
N ALA A 95 0.14 17.85 -4.93
CA ALA A 95 0.11 18.06 -6.37
C ALA A 95 -1.28 18.48 -6.91
N GLU A 96 -2.37 17.94 -6.37
CA GLU A 96 -3.74 18.29 -6.81
C GLU A 96 -4.27 19.65 -6.28
N GLY A 97 -3.44 20.42 -5.55
CA GLY A 97 -3.70 21.81 -5.17
C GLY A 97 -4.18 21.98 -3.72
N LEU A 98 -3.68 22.92 -2.93
CA LEU A 98 -3.62 24.38 -3.14
C LEU A 98 -4.98 25.07 -3.41
N ASP A 99 -6.06 24.34 -3.71
CA ASP A 99 -7.32 25.01 -4.11
C ASP A 99 -8.64 24.54 -3.48
N HIS A 100 -8.74 23.45 -2.70
CA HIS A 100 -10.07 23.00 -2.24
C HIS A 100 -10.25 22.65 -0.77
N SER A 101 -9.21 22.74 0.07
CA SER A 101 -9.36 22.68 1.54
C SER A 101 -8.21 23.39 2.24
N SER A 102 -8.45 24.63 2.68
CA SER A 102 -7.49 25.39 3.49
C SER A 102 -7.07 24.62 4.74
N TRP A 103 -7.96 23.78 5.28
CA TRP A 103 -7.65 22.93 6.42
C TRP A 103 -6.61 21.86 6.09
N MET A 104 -6.70 21.18 4.94
CA MET A 104 -5.76 20.12 4.58
C MET A 104 -4.40 20.70 4.20
N THR A 105 -4.37 21.87 3.57
CA THR A 105 -3.12 22.63 3.35
C THR A 105 -2.45 23.02 4.66
N ASN A 106 -3.23 23.42 5.67
CA ASN A 106 -2.72 23.75 7.00
C ASN A 106 -2.37 22.51 7.85
N ASN A 107 -2.84 21.32 7.46
CA ASN A 107 -2.63 20.06 8.18
C ASN A 107 -2.12 18.94 7.25
N PRO A 108 -0.97 19.13 6.57
CA PRO A 108 -0.45 18.16 5.59
C PRO A 108 -0.12 16.80 6.23
N TRP A 109 0.17 16.79 7.53
CA TRP A 109 0.41 15.58 8.33
C TRP A 109 -0.78 14.61 8.33
N VAL A 110 -2.01 15.11 8.13
CA VAL A 110 -3.21 14.25 8.10
C VAL A 110 -3.16 13.30 6.92
N GLY A 111 -2.76 13.79 5.75
CA GLY A 111 -2.58 12.96 4.56
C GLY A 111 -1.51 11.88 4.78
N VAL A 112 -0.40 12.24 5.42
CA VAL A 112 0.65 11.29 5.79
C VAL A 112 0.09 10.18 6.69
N ILE A 113 -0.66 10.53 7.74
CA ILE A 113 -1.25 9.55 8.66
C ILE A 113 -2.26 8.64 7.96
N ILE A 114 -3.14 9.22 7.14
CA ILE A 114 -4.11 8.44 6.35
C ILE A 114 -3.35 7.46 5.45
N GLY A 115 -2.31 7.93 4.77
CA GLY A 115 -1.49 7.08 3.92
C GLY A 115 -0.84 5.94 4.70
N VAL A 116 -0.14 6.25 5.79
CA VAL A 116 0.51 5.27 6.70
C VAL A 116 -0.49 4.20 7.15
N ILE A 117 -1.65 4.62 7.67
CA ILE A 117 -2.69 3.69 8.14
C ILE A 117 -3.20 2.83 6.99
N THR A 118 -3.48 3.42 5.83
CA THR A 118 -4.02 2.69 4.67
C THR A 118 -3.06 1.62 4.19
N SER A 119 -1.79 1.97 3.93
CA SER A 119 -0.76 1.00 3.56
C SER A 119 -0.51 -0.04 4.65
N GLY A 120 -0.52 0.35 5.93
CA GLY A 120 -0.31 -0.56 7.05
C GLY A 120 -1.43 -1.59 7.18
N LEU A 121 -2.68 -1.20 6.95
CA LEU A 121 -3.82 -2.12 6.93
C LEU A 121 -3.71 -3.13 5.78
N VAL A 122 -3.35 -2.67 4.58
CA VAL A 122 -3.19 -3.53 3.42
C VAL A 122 -2.02 -4.51 3.61
N HIS A 123 -0.86 -4.01 4.05
CA HIS A 123 0.30 -4.86 4.36
C HIS A 123 -0.01 -5.84 5.49
N GLY A 124 -0.72 -5.41 6.53
CA GLY A 124 -1.18 -6.28 7.62
C GLY A 124 -2.06 -7.43 7.14
N GLY A 125 -2.89 -7.20 6.11
CA GLY A 125 -3.65 -8.26 5.46
C GLY A 125 -2.76 -9.32 4.81
N LYS A 126 -1.73 -8.88 4.09
CA LYS A 126 -0.70 -9.74 3.46
C LYS A 126 0.06 -10.58 4.50
N THR A 127 0.57 -9.95 5.56
CA THR A 127 1.34 -10.65 6.59
C THR A 127 0.52 -11.70 7.34
N VAL A 128 -0.79 -11.46 7.52
CA VAL A 128 -1.71 -12.45 8.11
C VAL A 128 -2.02 -13.61 7.17
N ALA A 129 -2.05 -13.37 5.85
CA ALA A 129 -2.36 -14.40 4.85
C ALA A 129 -1.18 -15.31 4.52
N ARG A 130 0.05 -14.79 4.50
CA ARG A 130 1.26 -15.52 4.06
C ARG A 130 1.52 -16.84 4.80
N PRO A 131 1.42 -16.95 6.13
CA PRO A 131 1.66 -18.20 6.83
C PRO A 131 0.71 -19.32 6.38
N ALA A 132 -0.56 -19.00 6.14
CA ALA A 132 -1.56 -19.98 5.69
C ALA A 132 -1.29 -20.42 4.24
N ILE A 133 -0.93 -19.48 3.36
CA ILE A 133 -0.56 -19.76 1.97
C ILE A 133 0.70 -20.63 1.93
N ASN A 134 1.74 -20.26 2.67
CA ASN A 134 3.02 -20.99 2.69
C ASN A 134 2.88 -22.39 3.29
N ALA A 135 2.13 -22.55 4.38
CA ALA A 135 1.87 -23.86 4.98
C ALA A 135 1.11 -24.78 4.03
N GLY A 136 0.14 -24.25 3.28
CA GLY A 136 -0.65 -25.02 2.31
C GLY A 136 0.06 -25.35 0.99
N THR A 137 1.20 -24.73 0.71
CA THR A 137 1.92 -24.85 -0.57
C THR A 137 3.40 -25.22 -0.43
N LEU A 138 3.83 -25.63 0.77
CA LEU A 138 5.24 -25.91 1.08
C LEU A 138 6.19 -24.76 0.70
N GLY A 139 5.73 -23.50 0.84
CA GLY A 139 6.49 -22.30 0.54
C GLY A 139 6.42 -21.80 -0.91
N PHE A 140 5.83 -22.54 -1.84
CA PHE A 140 5.72 -22.12 -3.24
C PHE A 140 4.57 -21.13 -3.52
N GLY A 141 3.65 -20.96 -2.57
CA GLY A 141 2.53 -20.03 -2.68
C GLY A 141 2.92 -18.57 -2.49
N ALA A 142 3.95 -18.26 -1.68
CA ALA A 142 4.44 -16.89 -1.49
C ALA A 142 4.91 -16.23 -2.81
N PRO A 143 5.75 -16.88 -3.64
CA PRO A 143 6.14 -16.35 -4.94
C PRO A 143 4.95 -15.94 -5.82
N VAL A 144 3.92 -16.79 -5.90
CA VAL A 144 2.71 -16.54 -6.71
C VAL A 144 1.88 -15.41 -6.12
N ALA A 145 1.64 -15.42 -4.80
CA ALA A 145 0.92 -14.36 -4.11
C ALA A 145 1.62 -13.01 -4.28
N SER A 146 2.95 -12.97 -4.11
CA SER A 146 3.76 -11.78 -4.36
C SER A 146 3.63 -11.26 -5.78
N THR A 147 3.63 -12.12 -6.81
CA THR A 147 3.45 -11.66 -8.20
C THR A 147 2.06 -11.05 -8.43
N ILE A 148 1.03 -11.62 -7.81
CA ILE A 148 -0.34 -11.08 -7.88
C ILE A 148 -0.39 -9.72 -7.16
N GLU A 149 0.26 -9.59 -6.01
CA GLU A 149 0.35 -8.34 -5.26
C GLU A 149 1.07 -7.25 -6.05
N ASP A 150 2.16 -7.58 -6.75
CA ASP A 150 2.89 -6.64 -7.62
C ASP A 150 1.99 -6.16 -8.76
N GLY A 151 1.33 -7.09 -9.46
CA GLY A 151 0.38 -6.75 -10.53
C GLY A 151 -0.82 -5.92 -10.03
N ALA A 152 -1.36 -6.27 -8.87
CA ALA A 152 -2.42 -5.52 -8.21
C ALA A 152 -1.95 -4.12 -7.79
N SER A 153 -0.70 -3.96 -7.34
CA SER A 153 -0.10 -2.66 -7.01
C SER A 153 0.02 -1.77 -8.23
N VAL A 154 0.46 -2.33 -9.38
CA VAL A 154 0.52 -1.58 -10.64
C VAL A 154 -0.89 -1.14 -11.04
N GLY A 155 -1.82 -2.10 -11.11
CA GLY A 155 -3.21 -1.82 -11.51
C GLY A 155 -3.87 -0.79 -10.61
N LEU A 156 -3.77 -0.95 -9.29
CA LEU A 156 -4.34 -0.03 -8.31
C LEU A 156 -3.68 1.35 -8.37
N SER A 157 -2.38 1.44 -8.59
CA SER A 157 -1.68 2.72 -8.73
C SER A 157 -2.16 3.48 -9.97
N LEU A 158 -2.29 2.78 -11.11
CA LEU A 158 -2.79 3.37 -12.35
C LEU A 158 -4.27 3.79 -12.21
N VAL A 159 -5.11 2.94 -11.62
CA VAL A 159 -6.51 3.28 -11.33
C VAL A 159 -6.59 4.48 -10.40
N ALA A 160 -5.77 4.54 -9.35
CA ALA A 160 -5.76 5.66 -8.41
C ALA A 160 -5.39 6.98 -9.08
N VAL A 161 -4.45 6.97 -10.02
CA VAL A 161 -4.04 8.17 -10.75
C VAL A 161 -5.07 8.57 -11.81
N PHE A 162 -5.48 7.65 -12.70
CA PHE A 162 -6.28 8.00 -13.87
C PHE A 162 -7.79 7.97 -13.64
N ILE A 163 -8.28 7.13 -12.73
CA ILE A 163 -9.72 6.98 -12.45
C ILE A 163 -9.94 6.87 -10.93
N PRO A 164 -9.66 7.94 -10.16
CA PRO A 164 -9.65 7.89 -8.68
C PRO A 164 -10.99 7.46 -8.07
N VAL A 165 -12.11 7.66 -8.76
CA VAL A 165 -13.44 7.25 -8.31
C VAL A 165 -13.53 5.73 -8.10
N LEU A 166 -12.82 4.93 -8.91
CA LEU A 166 -12.82 3.47 -8.77
C LEU A 166 -12.06 3.00 -7.52
N VAL A 167 -11.24 3.84 -6.90
CA VAL A 167 -10.61 3.54 -5.62
C VAL A 167 -11.65 3.31 -4.52
N ILE A 168 -12.82 3.95 -4.59
CA ILE A 168 -13.91 3.74 -3.63
C ILE A 168 -14.34 2.26 -3.61
N LEU A 169 -14.47 1.63 -4.78
CA LEU A 169 -14.82 0.21 -4.86
C LEU A 169 -13.76 -0.65 -4.17
N PHE A 170 -12.48 -0.37 -4.41
CA PHE A 170 -11.39 -1.07 -3.76
C PHE A 170 -11.41 -0.89 -2.23
N LEU A 171 -11.60 0.34 -1.75
CA LEU A 171 -11.66 0.64 -0.31
C LEU A 171 -12.85 -0.05 0.37
N VAL A 172 -14.01 -0.12 -0.30
CA VAL A 172 -15.18 -0.85 0.21
C VAL A 172 -14.88 -2.34 0.31
N LEU A 173 -14.25 -2.94 -0.71
CA LEU A 173 -13.85 -4.34 -0.67
C LEU A 173 -12.82 -4.62 0.43
N LEU A 174 -11.84 -3.73 0.61
CA LEU A 174 -10.86 -3.81 1.68
C LEU A 174 -11.54 -3.73 3.06
N ALA A 175 -12.41 -2.75 3.27
CA ALA A 175 -13.14 -2.58 4.53
C ALA A 175 -14.02 -3.81 4.84
N TRP A 176 -14.74 -4.32 3.85
CA TRP A 176 -15.53 -5.54 3.97
C TRP A 176 -14.67 -6.75 4.38
N LEU A 177 -13.52 -6.94 3.73
CA LEU A 177 -12.58 -8.02 4.04
C LEU A 177 -12.05 -7.92 5.48
N LEU A 178 -11.63 -6.73 5.90
CA LEU A 178 -11.14 -6.48 7.26
C LEU A 178 -12.21 -6.75 8.32
N VAL A 179 -13.45 -6.28 8.11
CA VAL A 179 -14.58 -6.54 9.00
C VAL A 179 -14.90 -8.03 9.05
N TRP A 180 -14.92 -8.71 7.91
CA TRP A 180 -15.18 -10.15 7.83
C TRP A 180 -14.13 -10.97 8.60
N LEU A 181 -12.84 -10.65 8.42
CA LEU A 181 -11.74 -11.28 9.16
C LEU A 181 -11.88 -11.04 10.67
N TRP A 182 -12.15 -9.80 11.09
CA TRP A 182 -12.33 -9.45 12.49
C TRP A 182 -13.49 -10.25 13.14
N LEU A 183 -14.63 -10.33 12.46
CA LEU A 183 -15.78 -11.11 12.92
C LEU A 183 -15.46 -12.60 13.00
N LYS A 184 -14.69 -13.14 12.06
CA LYS A 184 -14.25 -14.54 12.06
C LYS A 184 -13.33 -14.82 13.25
N VAL A 185 -12.30 -14.01 13.48
CA VAL A 185 -11.39 -14.14 14.63
C VAL A 185 -12.14 -14.05 15.96
N ARG A 186 -13.07 -13.08 16.08
CA ARG A 186 -13.89 -12.92 17.29
C ARG A 186 -14.76 -14.15 17.56
N ARG A 187 -15.37 -14.74 16.52
CA ARG A 187 -16.14 -15.99 16.63
C ARG A 187 -15.26 -17.17 17.06
N TRP A 188 -14.03 -17.25 16.56
CA TRP A 188 -13.09 -18.32 16.89
C TRP A 188 -12.64 -18.24 18.35
N ARG A 189 -12.32 -17.03 18.85
CA ARG A 189 -11.97 -16.80 20.26
C ARG A 189 -13.13 -17.19 21.20
N LYS A 190 -14.35 -16.72 20.93
CA LYS A 190 -15.55 -17.10 21.72
C LYS A 190 -15.80 -18.61 21.77
N ARG A 191 -15.49 -19.35 20.69
CA ARG A 191 -15.63 -20.81 20.66
C ARG A 191 -14.54 -21.51 21.49
N ARG A 192 -13.32 -20.97 21.52
CA ARG A 192 -12.23 -21.48 22.37
C ARG A 192 -12.56 -21.27 23.85
N ASP A 193 -12.99 -20.07 24.23
CA ASP A 193 -13.30 -19.74 25.62
C ASP A 193 -14.44 -20.63 26.16
N ARG A 194 -15.48 -20.89 25.34
CA ARG A 194 -16.55 -21.83 25.69
C ARG A 194 -16.08 -23.27 25.83
N ARG A 195 -15.11 -23.73 25.03
CA ARG A 195 -14.55 -25.08 25.16
C ARG A 195 -13.66 -25.22 26.40
N ALA A 196 -12.90 -24.19 26.73
CA ALA A 196 -12.08 -24.15 27.95
C ALA A 196 -12.94 -24.09 29.23
N ALA A 197 -14.12 -23.46 29.17
CA ALA A 197 -15.06 -23.42 30.30
C ALA A 197 -15.87 -24.72 30.51
N LEU A 198 -15.84 -25.65 29.54
CA LEU A 198 -16.55 -26.94 29.59
C LEU A 198 -15.61 -28.13 29.87
N ALA A 199 -14.30 -27.88 29.95
CA ALA A 199 -13.26 -28.86 30.27
C ALA A 199 -12.79 -28.66 31.72
#